data_AF-A0A920E6C1-F1
#
_entry.id   AF-A0A920E6C1-F1
#
_cell.length_a   1.000
_cell.length_b   1.000
_cell.length_c   1.000
_cell.angle_alpha   90.00
_cell.angle_beta   90.00
_cell.angle_gamma   90.00
#
_symmetry.space_group_name_H-M   'P 1'
#
loop_
_entity.id
_entity.type
_entity.pdbx_description
1 polymer ?
#
loop_
_entity_poly.entity_id
_entity_poly.type
_entity_poly.pdbx_seq_one_letter_code
_entity_poly.pdbx_strand_id
1 'polypeptide(L)'
;MKKDLLDITFNYYEALSSKKTMVIDNVSGTEKALDGFDIEAGHPIPFLPWTKFFIIFYKYQGFQGEDPKGFRYGPELALHDNMILKQATMMIGNLME
;
A
#
# COMPACT_ATOMS: atom_id res chain seq x y z
N MET A 1 -1.85 20.32 -15.79
CA MET A 1 -1.52 18.96 -15.32
C MET A 1 -2.41 17.95 -16.05
N LYS A 2 -1.86 17.20 -17.03
CA LYS A 2 -2.58 16.11 -17.69
C LYS A 2 -2.47 14.89 -16.79
N LYS A 3 -3.54 14.53 -16.08
CA LYS A 3 -3.63 13.28 -15.34
C LYS A 3 -4.17 12.23 -16.30
N ASP A 4 -3.50 11.09 -16.40
CA ASP A 4 -3.98 9.98 -17.21
C ASP A 4 -5.36 9.54 -16.71
N LEU A 5 -6.20 9.09 -17.66
CA LEU A 5 -7.61 8.80 -17.39
C LEU A 5 -7.75 7.64 -16.40
N LEU A 6 -6.80 6.71 -16.39
CA LEU A 6 -6.76 5.56 -15.49
C LEU A 6 -5.30 5.12 -15.30
N ASP A 7 -4.87 5.07 -14.04
CA ASP A 7 -3.56 4.58 -13.64
C ASP A 7 -3.72 3.19 -13.01
N ILE A 8 -3.01 2.19 -13.54
CA ILE A 8 -2.97 0.85 -12.97
C ILE A 8 -1.51 0.44 -12.77
N THR A 9 -1.17 0.00 -11.56
CA THR A 9 0.18 -0.46 -11.21
C THR A 9 0.10 -1.82 -10.54
N PHE A 10 1.03 -2.71 -10.90
CA PHE A 10 1.23 -4.00 -10.26
C PHE A 10 2.67 -4.08 -9.77
N ASN A 11 2.87 -4.37 -8.48
CA ASN A 11 4.21 -4.58 -7.92
C ASN A 11 4.29 -5.95 -7.24
N TYR A 12 5.42 -6.63 -7.43
CA TYR A 12 5.78 -7.87 -6.75
C TYR A 12 7.07 -7.68 -5.97
N TYR A 13 7.09 -8.17 -4.74
CA TYR A 13 8.17 -8.01 -3.78
C TYR A 13 8.68 -9.38 -3.34
N GLU A 14 9.99 -9.58 -3.45
CA GLU A 14 10.68 -10.79 -3.03
C GLU A 14 11.81 -10.44 -2.05
N ALA A 15 11.80 -11.09 -0.90
CA ALA A 15 12.78 -10.91 0.16
C ALA A 15 14.07 -11.65 -0.19
N LEU A 16 15.13 -10.89 -0.44
CA LEU A 16 16.47 -11.44 -0.71
C LEU A 16 17.25 -11.79 0.57
N SER A 17 16.78 -11.34 1.73
CA SER A 17 17.47 -11.49 3.01
C SER A 17 16.74 -12.46 3.94
N SER A 18 17.54 -13.19 4.72
CA SER A 18 17.05 -14.07 5.78
C SER A 18 16.60 -13.30 7.01
N LYS A 19 15.92 -14.00 7.92
CA LYS A 19 15.50 -13.47 9.23
C LYS A 19 16.67 -12.94 10.05
N LYS A 20 16.43 -11.86 10.81
CA LYS A 20 17.40 -11.25 11.74
C LYS A 20 16.77 -11.08 13.12
N THR A 21 17.53 -11.42 14.16
CA THR A 21 17.14 -11.15 15.54
C THR A 21 17.39 -9.69 15.88
N MET A 22 16.41 -9.03 16.48
CA MET A 22 16.51 -7.66 16.97
C MET A 22 16.04 -7.57 18.42
N VAL A 23 16.65 -6.67 19.19
CA VAL A 23 16.26 -6.37 20.57
C VAL A 23 15.84 -4.91 20.63
N ILE A 24 14.58 -4.67 20.98
CA ILE A 24 14.03 -3.32 21.19
C ILE A 24 13.51 -3.27 22.63
N ASP A 25 14.00 -2.31 23.42
CA ASP A 25 13.60 -2.12 24.82
C ASP A 25 13.64 -3.40 25.68
N ASN A 26 14.74 -4.17 25.58
CA ASN A 26 14.95 -5.47 26.24
C ASN A 26 13.98 -6.60 25.81
N VAL A 27 13.17 -6.40 24.76
CA VAL A 27 12.34 -7.43 24.15
C VAL A 27 13.03 -7.96 22.89
N SER A 28 13.29 -9.26 22.86
CA SER A 28 13.87 -9.93 21.69
C SER A 28 12.77 -10.33 20.70
N GLY A 29 12.91 -9.91 19.45
CA GLY A 29 12.03 -10.26 18.33
C GLY A 29 12.82 -10.77 17.12
N THR A 30 12.14 -11.46 16.21
CA THR A 30 12.70 -11.86 14.92
C THR A 30 11.99 -11.07 13.81
N GLU A 31 12.76 -10.36 12.99
CA GLU A 31 12.25 -9.65 11.82
C GLU A 31 12.66 -10.37 10.53
N LYS A 32 11.77 -10.37 9.54
CA LYS A 32 12.03 -10.84 8.18
C LYS A 32 11.29 -9.92 7.20
N ALA A 33 11.92 -9.54 6.09
CA ALA A 33 11.21 -8.92 4.98
C ALA A 33 10.16 -9.92 4.42
N LEU A 34 8.97 -9.41 4.12
CA LEU A 34 7.87 -10.23 3.63
C LEU A 34 7.82 -10.23 2.11
N ASP A 35 7.56 -11.41 1.55
CA ASP A 35 7.25 -11.61 0.15
C ASP A 35 5.78 -11.25 -0.11
N GLY A 36 5.46 -10.70 -1.28
CA GLY A 36 4.06 -10.37 -1.60
C GLY A 36 3.88 -9.49 -2.81
N PHE A 37 2.67 -8.97 -2.99
CA PHE A 37 2.33 -8.11 -4.10
C PHE A 37 1.30 -7.05 -3.70
N ASP A 38 1.24 -6.00 -4.51
CA ASP A 38 0.11 -5.08 -4.51
C ASP A 38 -0.34 -4.72 -5.92
N ILE A 39 -1.61 -4.33 -5.99
CA ILE A 39 -2.27 -3.86 -7.21
C ILE A 39 -2.93 -2.53 -6.86
N GLU A 40 -2.52 -1.46 -7.54
CA GLU A 40 -3.09 -0.13 -7.41
C GLU A 40 -3.90 0.21 -8.66
N ALA A 41 -5.09 0.78 -8.44
CA ALA A 41 -5.85 1.46 -9.48
C ALA A 41 -6.19 2.87 -8.98
N GLY A 42 -6.02 3.86 -9.85
CA GLY A 42 -6.31 5.24 -9.53
C GLY A 42 -6.93 6.01 -10.68
N HIS A 43 -7.88 6.87 -10.37
CA HIS A 43 -8.67 7.60 -11.36
C HIS A 43 -8.87 9.06 -10.92
N PRO A 44 -8.66 10.05 -11.81
CA PRO A 44 -8.96 11.45 -11.52
C PRO A 44 -10.47 11.65 -11.32
N ILE A 45 -10.90 12.41 -10.31
CA ILE A 45 -12.33 12.61 -10.09
C ILE A 45 -12.89 13.55 -11.17
N PRO A 46 -14.00 13.20 -11.88
CA PRO A 46 -14.60 14.08 -12.87
C PRO A 46 -14.88 15.47 -12.30
N PHE A 47 -14.59 16.50 -13.10
CA PHE A 47 -14.72 17.92 -12.73
C PHE A 47 -13.79 18.42 -11.59
N LEU A 48 -12.96 17.55 -11.01
CA LEU A 48 -11.95 17.89 -10.00
C LEU A 48 -10.55 17.42 -10.46
N PRO A 49 -9.93 18.08 -11.44
CA PRO A 49 -8.65 17.63 -12.03
C PRO A 49 -7.47 17.68 -11.03
N TRP A 50 -7.62 18.41 -9.93
CA TRP A 50 -6.65 18.43 -8.83
C TRP A 50 -6.76 17.19 -7.92
N THR A 51 -7.82 16.39 -8.03
CA THR A 51 -8.08 15.22 -7.18
C THR A 51 -7.98 13.90 -7.95
N LYS A 52 -7.38 12.89 -7.34
CA LYS A 52 -7.39 11.49 -7.79
C LYS A 52 -7.87 10.62 -6.64
N PHE A 53 -8.71 9.63 -6.92
CA PHE A 53 -9.02 8.58 -5.97
C PHE A 53 -8.20 7.35 -6.32
N PHE A 54 -7.66 6.65 -5.32
CA PHE A 54 -6.94 5.40 -5.51
C PHE A 54 -7.51 4.29 -4.63
N ILE A 55 -7.36 3.06 -5.09
CA ILE A 55 -7.56 1.83 -4.33
C ILE A 55 -6.37 0.91 -4.58
N ILE A 56 -5.88 0.28 -3.52
CA ILE A 56 -4.75 -0.65 -3.52
C ILE A 56 -5.21 -1.92 -2.84
N PHE A 57 -5.12 -3.04 -3.52
CA PHE A 57 -5.18 -4.36 -2.90
C PHE A 57 -3.77 -4.83 -2.61
N TYR A 58 -3.53 -5.40 -1.43
CA TYR A 58 -2.23 -5.98 -1.10
C TYR A 58 -2.38 -7.33 -0.41
N LYS A 59 -1.40 -8.20 -0.64
CA LYS A 59 -1.25 -9.46 0.06
C LYS A 59 0.23 -9.77 0.25
N TYR A 60 0.63 -9.98 1.50
CA TYR A 60 1.97 -10.41 1.88
C TYR A 60 1.91 -11.73 2.64
N GLN A 61 2.98 -12.51 2.54
CA GLN A 61 3.14 -13.76 3.25
C GLN A 61 3.70 -13.46 4.65
N GLY A 62 2.92 -13.73 5.69
CA GLY A 62 3.31 -13.49 7.07
C GLY A 62 4.45 -14.42 7.50
N PHE A 63 5.33 -13.94 8.39
CA PHE A 63 6.40 -14.77 8.95
C PHE A 63 6.02 -15.36 10.32
N GLN A 64 5.62 -14.52 11.28
CA GLN A 64 5.21 -14.89 12.64
C GLN A 64 3.84 -14.27 12.97
N GLY A 65 2.81 -14.69 12.24
CA GLY A 65 1.46 -14.16 12.36
C GLY A 65 0.61 -14.50 11.14
N GLU A 66 -0.60 -13.96 11.08
CA GLU A 66 -1.46 -14.06 9.91
C GLU A 66 -0.88 -13.28 8.71
N ASP A 67 -1.20 -13.73 7.51
CA ASP A 67 -0.84 -13.07 6.25
C ASP A 67 -1.42 -11.64 6.20
N PRO A 68 -0.58 -10.60 6.14
CA PRO A 68 -1.06 -9.23 5.99
C PRO A 68 -1.72 -9.06 4.63
N LYS A 69 -3.05 -8.93 4.63
CA LYS A 69 -3.86 -8.69 3.45
C LYS A 69 -4.91 -7.62 3.71
N GLY A 70 -5.30 -6.91 2.67
CA GLY A 70 -6.36 -5.91 2.80
C GLY A 70 -6.41 -4.94 1.63
N PHE A 71 -7.16 -3.87 1.85
CA PHE A 71 -7.25 -2.77 0.91
C PHE A 71 -6.83 -1.45 1.57
N ARG A 72 -6.16 -0.61 0.79
CA ARG A 72 -5.97 0.82 1.09
C ARG A 72 -6.72 1.62 0.05
N TYR A 73 -7.36 2.70 0.44
CA TYR A 73 -7.96 3.62 -0.51
C TYR A 73 -7.94 5.03 0.03
N GLY A 74 -8.11 6.00 -0.86
CA GLY A 74 -8.31 7.38 -0.45
C GLY A 74 -8.03 8.39 -1.54
N PRO A 75 -8.13 9.67 -1.17
CA PRO A 75 -7.88 10.77 -2.08
C PRO A 75 -6.40 11.16 -2.13
N GLU A 76 -6.00 11.60 -3.31
CA GLU A 76 -4.78 12.32 -3.62
C GLU A 76 -5.15 13.71 -4.15
N LEU A 77 -4.68 14.75 -3.47
CA LEU A 77 -4.97 16.15 -3.75
C LEU A 77 -3.69 16.86 -4.20
N ALA A 78 -3.66 17.34 -5.43
CA ALA A 78 -2.61 18.23 -5.91
C ALA A 78 -2.94 19.66 -5.47
N LEU A 79 -2.38 20.09 -4.33
CA LEU A 79 -2.63 21.40 -3.73
C LEU A 79 -1.86 22.51 -4.46
N HIS A 80 -0.69 22.16 -5.00
CA HIS A 80 0.12 23.00 -5.88
C HIS A 80 0.94 22.09 -6.81
N ASP A 81 1.56 22.63 -7.87
CA ASP A 81 2.32 21.84 -8.86
C ASP A 81 3.52 21.07 -8.25
N ASN A 82 3.96 21.43 -7.04
CA ASN A 82 5.04 20.79 -6.29
C ASN A 82 4.58 20.18 -4.95
N MET A 83 3.27 20.16 -4.67
CA MET A 83 2.73 19.69 -3.39
C MET A 83 1.50 18.81 -3.60
N ILE A 84 1.66 17.52 -3.29
CA ILE A 84 0.59 16.52 -3.35
C ILE A 84 0.35 15.97 -1.94
N LEU A 85 -0.90 16.04 -1.50
CA LEU A 85 -1.36 15.42 -0.26
C LEU A 85 -2.06 14.10 -0.59
N LYS A 86 -1.61 12.98 0.01
CA LYS A 86 -2.30 11.69 -0.05
C LYS A 86 -2.80 11.29 1.32
N GLN A 87 -4.08 10.93 1.41
CA GLN A 87 -4.63 10.26 2.58
C GLN A 87 -4.98 8.83 2.19
N ALA A 88 -4.52 7.86 2.97
CA ALA A 88 -4.86 6.45 2.79
C ALA A 88 -5.58 5.93 4.03
N THR A 89 -6.79 5.43 3.85
CA THR A 89 -7.50 4.64 4.84
C THR A 89 -7.25 3.17 4.55
N MET A 90 -6.89 2.40 5.58
CA MET A 90 -6.67 0.96 5.48
C MET A 90 -7.87 0.21 6.04
N MET A 91 -8.37 -0.76 5.29
CA MET A 91 -9.26 -1.79 5.83
C MET A 91 -8.52 -3.11 5.88
N ILE A 92 -8.34 -3.58 7.11
CA ILE A 92 -7.77 -4.89 7.43
C ILE A 92 -8.96 -5.84 7.55
N GLY A 93 -9.05 -6.85 6.69
CA GLY A 93 -10.20 -7.73 6.68
C GLY A 93 -9.91 -9.10 6.05
N ASN A 94 -10.53 -10.12 6.65
CA ASN A 94 -10.68 -11.44 6.05
C ASN A 94 -11.53 -11.33 4.79
N LEU A 95 -10.87 -11.10 3.66
CA LEU A 95 -11.50 -11.09 2.36
C LEU A 95 -11.73 -12.54 1.92
N MET A 96 -13.01 -12.93 2.00
CA MET A 96 -13.63 -14.17 1.52
C MET A 96 -13.17 -15.46 2.22
N GLU A 97 -14.00 -15.95 3.15
CA GLU A 97 -14.36 -17.37 3.16
C GLU A 97 -15.24 -17.68 1.94
#